data_AF-A0A942LKS2-F1
#
_entry.id   AF-A0A942LKS2-F1
#
_cell.length_a   1.000
_cell.length_b   1.000
_cell.length_c   1.000
_cell.angle_alpha   90.00
_cell.angle_beta   90.00
_cell.angle_gamma   90.00
#
_symmetry.space_group_name_H-M   'P 1'
#
loop_
_entity.id
_entity.type
_entity.pdbx_description
1 polymer ?
#
loop_
_entity_poly.entity_id
_entity_poly.type
_entity_poly.pdbx_seq_one_letter_code
_entity_poly.pdbx_strand_id
1 'polypeptide(L)'
;MTTTNINPHQPYADATAATDATDATDATDAAIAAAMAAPTSVGLNTDLDLTKLTLTQNFSQLAGVKKVITTVPARKPNKQLWLRVRSGAEWQVQVLTLTMQDTGDVYFVHPDLYGELADDVRPMMLYLYITRDGTLCLWPVSLPSEDGRLNPWAQSAHTAAKAAQLGWVKVVSSQSLGAYEIRVPTAKMDEPTWPDLSMREILNLAFRDKLITSLDHPIVRGLRGEI
;
A
#
# COMPACT_ATOMS: atom_id res chain seq x y z
N MET A 1 -2.19 48.71 32.37
CA MET A 1 -1.30 48.56 33.54
C MET A 1 -0.31 47.44 33.21
N THR A 2 0.88 47.90 32.89
CA THR A 2 2.18 47.26 32.62
C THR A 2 2.57 46.39 33.85
N THR A 3 3.29 45.27 33.79
CA THR A 3 4.69 45.14 33.35
C THR A 3 5.18 43.68 33.38
N THR A 4 5.73 43.27 32.24
CA THR A 4 6.78 42.28 31.97
C THR A 4 7.91 42.25 33.01
N ASN A 5 8.34 41.07 33.48
CA ASN A 5 9.58 40.97 34.27
C ASN A 5 10.71 40.31 33.46
N ILE A 6 11.84 41.01 33.36
CA ILE A 6 13.08 40.68 32.66
C ILE A 6 14.18 40.57 33.73
N ASN A 7 15.00 39.53 33.63
CA ASN A 7 16.28 39.26 34.33
C ASN A 7 17.22 40.49 34.31
N PRO A 8 18.17 40.74 35.26
CA PRO A 8 19.55 40.21 35.09
C PRO A 8 20.54 40.19 36.31
N HIS A 9 21.60 39.39 36.17
CA HIS A 9 23.02 39.53 36.59
C HIS A 9 23.48 39.88 38.05
N GLN A 10 24.18 38.90 38.68
CA GLN A 10 25.55 38.89 39.32
C GLN A 10 26.03 40.04 40.27
N PRO A 11 27.20 39.98 40.98
CA PRO A 11 28.09 38.89 41.47
C PRO A 11 28.47 39.06 42.98
N TYR A 12 29.28 38.16 43.60
CA TYR A 12 30.30 38.56 44.62
C TYR A 12 31.32 37.42 44.88
N ALA A 13 32.61 37.81 44.90
CA ALA A 13 33.81 37.07 45.32
C ALA A 13 33.86 36.93 46.87
N ASP A 14 34.77 36.26 47.57
CA ASP A 14 36.15 35.85 47.40
C ASP A 14 36.51 34.97 48.65
N ALA A 15 37.49 34.06 48.56
CA ALA A 15 38.45 33.75 49.64
C ALA A 15 39.29 32.47 49.41
N THR A 16 40.60 32.70 49.52
CA THR A 16 41.81 31.90 49.37
C THR A 16 42.02 30.67 50.29
N ALA A 17 42.55 29.60 49.68
CA ALA A 17 43.72 28.75 50.01
C ALA A 17 43.96 28.16 51.42
N ALA A 18 44.07 26.83 51.48
CA ALA A 18 45.14 26.04 52.13
C ALA A 18 45.04 24.55 51.67
N THR A 19 45.97 24.04 50.86
CA THR A 19 47.14 23.21 51.20
C THR A 19 46.87 21.70 51.33
N ASP A 20 47.25 20.99 50.27
CA ASP A 20 48.00 19.71 50.20
C ASP A 20 47.47 18.42 50.87
N ALA A 21 47.30 17.39 50.02
CA ALA A 21 47.99 16.08 50.08
C ALA A 21 47.10 14.90 49.64
N THR A 22 47.61 14.13 48.66
CA THR A 22 47.48 12.66 48.47
C THR A 22 46.07 12.05 48.32
N ASP A 23 45.79 11.02 47.53
CA ASP A 23 46.41 10.15 46.52
C ASP A 23 45.25 9.21 46.07
N ALA A 24 45.44 8.42 45.01
CA ALA A 24 44.55 7.38 44.48
C ALA A 24 43.57 7.77 43.35
N THR A 25 44.12 8.01 42.16
CA THR A 25 43.40 7.95 40.87
C THR A 25 43.79 6.69 40.07
N ASP A 26 44.16 5.58 40.71
CA ASP A 26 44.82 4.46 40.03
C ASP A 26 44.12 3.09 40.22
N ALA A 27 42.82 3.04 39.95
CA ALA A 27 42.10 1.75 39.95
C ALA A 27 41.01 1.56 38.87
N THR A 28 40.69 2.58 38.06
CA THR A 28 39.59 2.46 37.06
C THR A 28 40.08 2.50 35.61
N ASP A 29 41.29 2.98 35.32
CA ASP A 29 41.86 2.96 33.97
C ASP A 29 42.53 1.62 33.60
N ALA A 30 42.93 0.80 34.59
CA ALA A 30 43.55 -0.50 34.35
C ALA A 30 42.55 -1.56 33.81
N ALA A 31 41.25 -1.39 34.04
CA ALA A 31 40.22 -2.33 33.57
C ALA A 31 39.82 -2.09 32.09
N ILE A 32 40.01 -0.87 31.58
CA ILE A 32 39.68 -0.52 30.18
C ILE A 32 40.84 -0.88 29.25
N ALA A 33 42.09 -0.77 29.74
CA ALA A 33 43.28 -1.20 28.98
C ALA A 33 43.40 -2.73 28.80
N ALA A 34 42.85 -3.54 29.73
CA ALA A 34 42.88 -5.00 29.64
C ALA A 34 41.90 -5.60 28.61
N ALA A 35 40.86 -4.85 28.20
CA ALA A 35 39.91 -5.27 27.17
C ALA A 35 40.38 -4.99 25.73
N MET A 36 41.51 -4.29 25.56
CA MET A 36 42.15 -4.03 24.26
C MET A 36 43.29 -5.01 23.94
N ALA A 37 43.46 -6.08 24.72
CA ALA A 37 44.34 -7.17 24.36
C ALA A 37 43.78 -7.90 23.13
N ALA A 38 44.51 -7.74 22.02
CA ALA A 38 44.22 -8.20 20.67
C ALA A 38 43.41 -9.52 20.59
N PRO A 39 42.37 -9.60 19.74
CA PRO A 39 41.91 -10.90 19.29
C PRO A 39 43.05 -11.55 18.50
N THR A 40 43.43 -12.75 18.93
CA THR A 40 44.34 -13.66 18.24
C THR A 40 44.06 -13.64 16.74
N SER A 41 45.06 -13.27 15.94
CA SER A 41 44.98 -13.27 14.49
C SER A 41 44.81 -14.70 13.98
N VAL A 42 43.56 -15.16 13.89
CA VAL A 42 43.22 -16.24 12.96
C VAL A 42 43.38 -15.62 11.57
N GLY A 43 44.38 -16.10 10.83
CA GLY A 43 44.69 -15.61 9.49
C GLY A 43 43.50 -15.80 8.55
N LEU A 44 42.68 -14.76 8.43
CA LEU A 44 41.74 -14.59 7.34
C LEU A 44 42.41 -13.66 6.33
N ASN A 45 43.11 -14.27 5.37
CA ASN A 45 43.44 -13.59 4.12
C ASN A 45 42.14 -13.42 3.32
N THR A 46 41.29 -12.50 3.75
CA THR A 46 40.13 -12.04 2.99
C THR A 46 40.27 -10.54 2.86
N ASP A 47 41.00 -10.17 1.81
CA ASP A 47 41.01 -8.80 1.30
C ASP A 47 39.54 -8.37 1.10
N LEU A 48 39.10 -7.37 1.87
CA LEU A 48 37.71 -6.95 1.92
C LEU A 48 37.41 -6.09 0.69
N ASP A 49 37.18 -6.77 -0.43
CA ASP A 49 36.88 -6.16 -1.72
C ASP A 49 35.46 -5.57 -1.72
N LEU A 50 35.36 -4.31 -1.30
CA LEU A 50 34.10 -3.55 -1.22
C LEU A 50 33.39 -3.44 -2.57
N THR A 51 34.10 -3.59 -3.69
CA THR A 51 33.54 -3.63 -5.04
C THR A 51 32.67 -4.87 -5.29
N LYS A 52 32.95 -5.98 -4.59
CA LYS A 52 32.10 -7.19 -4.59
C LYS A 52 30.96 -7.14 -3.58
N LEU A 53 31.03 -6.23 -2.62
CA LEU A 53 30.01 -5.99 -1.59
C LEU A 53 29.07 -4.84 -1.97
N THR A 54 29.36 -4.08 -3.03
CA THR A 54 28.45 -3.10 -3.61
C THR A 54 27.25 -3.81 -4.20
N LEU A 55 26.16 -3.79 -3.45
CA LEU A 55 24.91 -4.33 -3.89
C LEU A 55 24.28 -3.37 -4.90
N THR A 56 24.28 -3.79 -6.16
CA THR A 56 23.55 -3.07 -7.20
C THR A 56 22.06 -3.12 -6.83
N GLN A 57 21.32 -2.02 -7.00
CA GLN A 57 19.93 -1.79 -6.55
C GLN A 57 18.88 -2.87 -6.94
N ASN A 58 19.25 -3.93 -7.66
CA ASN A 58 18.38 -5.00 -8.14
C ASN A 58 18.51 -6.30 -7.33
N PHE A 59 18.35 -6.23 -6.01
CA PHE A 59 18.31 -7.42 -5.15
C PHE A 59 17.11 -8.33 -5.40
N SER A 60 16.04 -7.79 -5.97
CA SER A 60 14.83 -8.54 -6.29
C SER A 60 15.07 -9.66 -7.31
N GLN A 61 16.14 -9.59 -8.11
CA GLN A 61 16.50 -10.64 -9.07
C GLN A 61 17.41 -11.74 -8.49
N LEU A 62 18.11 -11.48 -7.37
CA LEU A 62 19.07 -12.43 -6.77
C LEU A 62 18.41 -13.49 -5.88
N ALA A 63 17.22 -13.22 -5.35
CA ALA A 63 16.41 -14.20 -4.66
C ALA A 63 15.49 -14.88 -5.67
N GLY A 64 15.84 -16.07 -6.16
CA GLY A 64 15.05 -16.88 -7.11
C GLY A 64 13.69 -17.38 -6.57
N VAL A 65 12.97 -16.54 -5.83
CA VAL A 65 11.63 -16.81 -5.28
C VAL A 65 10.60 -16.33 -6.29
N LYS A 66 10.03 -17.27 -7.05
CA LYS A 66 8.87 -17.00 -7.91
C LYS A 66 7.64 -16.82 -7.02
N LYS A 67 7.20 -15.57 -6.83
CA LYS A 67 5.93 -15.28 -6.15
C LYS A 67 4.77 -15.90 -6.94
N VAL A 68 4.07 -16.85 -6.34
CA VAL A 68 2.82 -17.40 -6.89
C VAL A 68 1.67 -16.56 -6.39
N ILE A 69 0.92 -15.96 -7.32
CA ILE A 69 -0.30 -15.20 -6.99
C ILE A 69 -1.42 -16.22 -6.76
N THR A 70 -1.90 -16.32 -5.52
CA THR A 70 -2.96 -17.26 -5.14
C THR A 70 -4.33 -16.62 -5.02
N THR A 71 -4.39 -15.30 -4.80
CA THR A 71 -5.64 -14.55 -4.72
C THR A 71 -5.45 -13.15 -5.29
N VAL A 72 -6.51 -12.60 -5.89
CA VAL A 72 -6.52 -11.23 -6.40
C VAL A 72 -7.71 -10.49 -5.76
N PRO A 73 -7.48 -9.54 -4.84
CA PRO A 73 -8.59 -8.83 -4.21
C PRO A 73 -9.31 -7.90 -5.20
N ALA A 74 -10.64 -7.92 -5.17
CA ALA A 74 -11.49 -6.99 -5.89
C ALA A 74 -11.98 -5.90 -4.94
N ARG A 75 -11.36 -4.72 -4.97
CA ARG A 75 -11.67 -3.62 -4.05
C ARG A 75 -11.21 -2.27 -4.59
N LYS A 76 -11.83 -1.22 -4.05
CA LYS A 76 -11.39 0.16 -4.24
C LYS A 76 -9.95 0.37 -3.72
N PRO A 77 -9.10 1.10 -4.44
CA PRO A 77 -7.77 1.48 -3.97
C PRO A 77 -7.80 2.31 -2.67
N ASN A 78 -6.82 2.09 -1.80
CA ASN A 78 -6.60 2.91 -0.60
C ASN A 78 -6.00 4.29 -0.99
N LYS A 79 -6.43 5.36 -0.32
CA LYS A 79 -5.92 6.73 -0.50
C LYS A 79 -4.38 6.87 -0.38
N GLN A 80 -3.72 5.96 0.33
CA GLN A 80 -2.27 5.99 0.54
C GLN A 80 -1.46 5.24 -0.52
N LEU A 81 -2.09 4.40 -1.35
CA LEU A 81 -1.37 3.56 -2.30
C LEU A 81 -1.14 4.27 -3.63
N TRP A 82 0.04 4.05 -4.21
CA TRP A 82 0.30 4.36 -5.61
C TRP A 82 -0.12 3.17 -6.45
N LEU A 83 -0.96 3.42 -7.47
CA LEU A 83 -1.42 2.39 -8.39
C LEU A 83 -1.10 2.73 -9.84
N ARG A 84 -0.96 1.67 -10.62
CA ARG A 84 -0.89 1.68 -12.08
C ARG A 84 -1.98 0.75 -12.61
N VAL A 85 -2.84 1.24 -13.50
CA VAL A 85 -3.83 0.41 -14.20
C VAL A 85 -3.19 -0.14 -15.47
N ARG A 86 -3.43 -1.41 -15.77
CA ARG A 86 -2.96 -2.03 -17.01
C ARG A 86 -3.77 -1.47 -18.19
N SER A 87 -3.06 -0.94 -19.18
CA SER A 87 -3.67 -0.43 -20.41
C SER A 87 -4.08 -1.59 -21.32
N GLY A 88 -5.15 -1.40 -22.09
CA GLY A 88 -5.70 -2.42 -23.00
C GLY A 88 -7.14 -2.78 -22.66
N ALA A 89 -7.98 -2.98 -23.69
CA ALA A 89 -9.38 -3.32 -23.51
C ALA A 89 -9.56 -4.73 -22.90
N GLU A 90 -8.56 -5.60 -23.07
CA GLU A 90 -8.52 -6.95 -22.53
C GLU A 90 -8.26 -7.02 -21.02
N TRP A 91 -7.84 -5.91 -20.40
CA TRP A 91 -7.57 -5.80 -18.95
C TRP A 91 -8.67 -5.08 -18.18
N GLN A 92 -9.80 -4.86 -18.85
CA GLN A 92 -11.01 -4.32 -18.26
C GLN A 92 -12.22 -5.14 -18.70
N VAL A 93 -13.20 -5.27 -17.81
CA VAL A 93 -14.40 -6.07 -18.10
C VAL A 93 -15.61 -5.48 -17.40
N GLN A 94 -16.75 -5.48 -18.09
CA GLN A 94 -18.05 -5.12 -17.51
C GLN A 94 -18.68 -6.37 -16.92
N VAL A 95 -19.12 -6.28 -15.68
CA VAL A 95 -19.65 -7.40 -14.91
C VAL A 95 -20.82 -6.95 -14.06
N LEU A 96 -21.74 -7.88 -13.80
CA LEU A 96 -22.78 -7.67 -12.80
C LEU A 96 -22.25 -8.11 -11.44
N THR A 97 -22.38 -7.24 -10.45
CA THR A 97 -21.82 -7.49 -9.12
C THR A 97 -22.83 -7.21 -8.03
N LEU A 98 -22.67 -7.93 -6.92
CA LEU A 98 -23.38 -7.69 -5.68
C LEU A 98 -22.34 -7.35 -4.62
N THR A 99 -22.51 -6.23 -3.92
CA THR A 99 -21.58 -5.80 -2.86
C THR A 99 -22.25 -5.96 -1.50
N MET A 100 -21.63 -6.75 -0.63
CA MET A 100 -22.04 -6.90 0.77
C MET A 100 -21.79 -5.59 1.51
N GLN A 101 -22.81 -5.02 2.16
CA GLN A 101 -22.70 -3.72 2.82
C GLN A 101 -21.91 -3.76 4.13
N ASP A 102 -21.89 -4.90 4.81
CA ASP A 102 -21.22 -5.13 6.09
C ASP A 102 -19.71 -5.37 5.94
N THR A 103 -19.32 -6.20 4.97
CA THR A 103 -17.94 -6.62 4.71
C THR A 103 -17.28 -5.82 3.59
N GLY A 104 -18.07 -5.22 2.69
CA GLY A 104 -17.58 -4.60 1.46
C GLY A 104 -17.15 -5.62 0.40
N ASP A 105 -17.42 -6.91 0.61
CA ASP A 105 -17.05 -7.96 -0.32
C ASP A 105 -17.89 -7.89 -1.60
N VAL A 106 -17.20 -8.05 -2.74
CA VAL A 106 -17.81 -8.01 -4.07
C VAL A 106 -17.95 -9.43 -4.59
N TYR A 107 -19.16 -9.77 -5.02
CA TYR A 107 -19.52 -11.04 -5.64
C TYR A 107 -19.86 -10.83 -7.11
N PHE A 108 -19.46 -11.78 -7.95
CA PHE A 108 -19.96 -11.87 -9.31
C PHE A 108 -21.35 -12.47 -9.33
N VAL A 109 -22.21 -11.92 -10.17
CA VAL A 109 -23.57 -12.39 -10.34
C VAL A 109 -23.77 -12.76 -11.80
N HIS A 110 -24.37 -13.91 -12.05
CA HIS A 110 -24.74 -14.31 -13.40
C HIS A 110 -25.78 -13.33 -13.97
N PRO A 111 -25.65 -12.86 -15.22
CA PRO A 111 -26.57 -11.87 -15.80
C PRO A 111 -28.05 -12.28 -15.76
N ASP A 112 -28.34 -13.58 -15.86
CA ASP A 112 -29.71 -14.11 -15.82
C ASP A 112 -30.45 -13.82 -14.49
N LEU A 113 -29.70 -13.55 -13.41
CA LEU A 113 -30.29 -13.21 -12.11
C LEU A 113 -30.61 -11.71 -11.96
N TYR A 114 -30.28 -10.88 -12.97
CA TYR A 114 -30.48 -9.43 -12.89
C TYR A 114 -31.93 -9.06 -12.58
N GLY A 115 -32.89 -9.70 -13.26
CA GLY A 115 -34.31 -9.38 -13.09
C GLY A 115 -34.84 -9.65 -11.68
N GLU A 116 -34.25 -10.61 -10.97
CA GLU A 116 -34.69 -11.00 -9.63
C GLU A 116 -33.94 -10.27 -8.51
N LEU A 117 -32.73 -9.76 -8.79
CA LEU A 117 -31.86 -9.12 -7.80
C LEU A 117 -31.58 -7.64 -8.11
N ALA A 118 -32.38 -7.01 -8.98
CA ALA A 118 -32.13 -5.68 -9.53
C ALA A 118 -31.80 -4.63 -8.46
N ASP A 119 -32.43 -4.71 -7.29
CA ASP A 119 -32.22 -3.77 -6.18
C ASP A 119 -30.86 -3.92 -5.49
N ASP A 120 -30.25 -5.10 -5.53
CA ASP A 120 -29.00 -5.44 -4.82
C ASP A 120 -27.78 -5.51 -5.76
N VAL A 121 -27.99 -5.72 -7.05
CA VAL A 121 -26.92 -5.86 -8.04
C VAL A 121 -26.64 -4.56 -8.77
N ARG A 122 -25.38 -4.31 -9.11
CA ARG A 122 -24.95 -3.15 -9.89
C ARG A 122 -23.99 -3.56 -11.00
N PRO A 123 -24.17 -3.06 -12.22
CA PRO A 123 -23.17 -3.21 -13.28
C PRO A 123 -21.92 -2.38 -12.92
N MET A 124 -20.75 -3.00 -13.03
CA MET A 124 -19.47 -2.36 -12.75
C MET A 124 -18.44 -2.67 -13.83
N MET A 125 -17.55 -1.73 -14.08
CA MET A 125 -16.31 -1.93 -14.81
C MET A 125 -15.22 -2.35 -13.82
N LEU A 126 -14.56 -3.46 -14.09
CA LEU A 126 -13.34 -3.83 -13.38
C LEU A 126 -12.12 -3.34 -14.13
N TYR A 127 -11.23 -2.63 -13.43
CA TYR A 127 -9.91 -2.29 -13.93
C TYR A 127 -8.85 -3.13 -13.24
N LEU A 128 -7.99 -3.80 -13.99
CA LEU A 128 -6.81 -4.44 -13.42
C LEU A 128 -5.78 -3.37 -13.05
N TYR A 129 -5.39 -3.34 -11.78
CA TYR A 129 -4.31 -2.48 -11.32
C TYR A 129 -3.27 -3.25 -10.51
N ILE A 130 -2.08 -2.67 -10.47
CA ILE A 130 -0.98 -3.13 -9.64
C ILE A 130 -0.55 -1.99 -8.71
N THR A 131 -0.25 -2.34 -7.48
CA THR A 131 0.30 -1.41 -6.51
C THR A 131 1.82 -1.31 -6.67
N ARG A 132 2.44 -0.29 -6.08
CA ARG A 132 3.91 -0.10 -6.14
C ARG A 132 4.70 -1.30 -5.58
N ASP A 133 4.15 -2.02 -4.62
CA ASP A 133 4.71 -3.25 -4.04
C ASP A 133 4.53 -4.50 -4.92
N GLY A 134 3.87 -4.37 -6.06
CA GLY A 134 3.65 -5.45 -7.03
C GLY A 134 2.41 -6.29 -6.76
N THR A 135 1.49 -5.84 -5.90
CA THR A 135 0.25 -6.56 -5.61
C THR A 135 -0.79 -6.28 -6.70
N LEU A 136 -1.27 -7.32 -7.38
CA LEU A 136 -2.36 -7.21 -8.35
C LEU A 136 -3.71 -7.16 -7.63
N CYS A 137 -4.58 -6.29 -8.11
CA CYS A 137 -5.91 -6.08 -7.58
C CYS A 137 -6.87 -5.75 -8.73
N LEU A 138 -8.16 -6.01 -8.54
CA LEU A 138 -9.22 -5.51 -9.42
C LEU A 138 -9.89 -4.33 -8.75
N TRP A 139 -10.11 -3.25 -9.49
CA TRP A 139 -10.84 -2.08 -9.03
C TRP A 139 -12.23 -2.05 -9.66
N PRO A 140 -13.29 -2.34 -8.89
CA PRO A 140 -14.67 -2.16 -9.33
C PRO A 140 -15.05 -0.68 -9.34
N VAL A 141 -15.58 -0.21 -10.47
CA VAL A 141 -16.11 1.14 -10.65
C VAL A 141 -17.50 1.02 -11.26
N SER A 142 -18.50 1.62 -10.61
CA SER A 142 -19.89 1.57 -11.08
C SER A 142 -20.04 2.14 -12.49
N LEU A 143 -20.76 1.41 -13.34
CA LEU A 143 -21.16 1.89 -14.66
C LEU A 143 -22.35 2.84 -14.56
N PRO A 144 -22.63 3.64 -15.61
CA PRO A 144 -23.86 4.43 -15.66
C PRO A 144 -25.08 3.54 -15.47
N SER A 145 -26.07 4.01 -14.70
CA SER A 145 -27.37 3.37 -14.65
C SER A 145 -28.07 3.46 -16.02
N GLU A 146 -29.21 2.79 -16.17
CA GLU A 146 -30.02 2.82 -17.39
C GLU A 146 -30.38 4.25 -17.84
N ASP A 147 -30.54 5.18 -16.88
CA ASP A 147 -30.74 6.62 -17.11
C ASP A 147 -29.49 7.35 -17.67
N GLY A 148 -28.39 6.65 -17.89
CA GLY A 148 -27.12 7.19 -18.42
C GLY A 148 -26.35 8.09 -17.46
N ARG A 149 -26.85 8.32 -16.23
CA ARG A 149 -26.22 9.20 -15.25
C ARG A 149 -25.17 8.45 -14.42
N LEU A 150 -23.97 9.01 -14.36
CA LEU A 150 -22.95 8.64 -13.39
C LEU A 150 -22.95 9.66 -12.25
N ASN A 151 -22.78 9.17 -11.02
CA ASN A 151 -22.48 10.06 -9.90
C ASN A 151 -21.04 10.62 -10.02
N PRO A 152 -20.73 11.78 -9.41
CA PRO A 152 -19.39 12.38 -9.51
C PRO A 152 -18.27 11.47 -9.00
N TRP A 153 -18.54 10.59 -8.03
CA TRP A 153 -17.59 9.61 -7.52
C TRP A 153 -17.20 8.56 -8.56
N ALA A 154 -18.17 7.97 -9.26
CA ALA A 154 -17.93 6.99 -10.30
C ALA A 154 -17.27 7.64 -11.51
N GLN A 155 -17.72 8.84 -11.89
CA GLN A 155 -17.12 9.61 -12.98
C GLN A 155 -15.63 9.90 -12.70
N SER A 156 -15.31 10.42 -11.51
CA SER A 156 -13.92 10.69 -11.12
C SER A 156 -13.09 9.41 -10.95
N ALA A 157 -13.68 8.29 -10.55
CA ALA A 157 -13.01 6.99 -10.51
C ALA A 157 -12.63 6.49 -11.91
N HIS A 158 -13.53 6.60 -12.91
CA HIS A 158 -13.19 6.27 -14.30
C HIS A 158 -12.08 7.17 -14.85
N THR A 159 -12.12 8.47 -14.55
CA THR A 159 -11.05 9.40 -14.93
C THR A 159 -9.73 9.03 -14.27
N ALA A 160 -9.75 8.66 -13.00
CA ALA A 160 -8.58 8.20 -12.27
C ALA A 160 -8.00 6.89 -12.83
N ALA A 161 -8.86 5.93 -13.20
CA ALA A 161 -8.43 4.70 -13.85
C ALA A 161 -7.74 4.97 -15.20
N LYS A 162 -8.27 5.90 -16.01
CA LYS A 162 -7.64 6.34 -17.27
C LYS A 162 -6.31 7.05 -17.03
N ALA A 163 -6.22 7.94 -16.05
CA ALA A 163 -4.95 8.58 -15.68
C ALA A 163 -3.93 7.53 -15.21
N ALA A 164 -4.39 6.54 -14.44
CA ALA A 164 -3.59 5.43 -13.97
C ALA A 164 -3.12 4.47 -15.08
N GLN A 165 -3.70 4.54 -16.29
CA GLN A 165 -3.24 3.85 -17.51
C GLN A 165 -2.08 4.59 -18.20
N LEU A 166 -1.87 5.85 -17.88
CA LEU A 166 -0.76 6.65 -18.40
C LEU A 166 0.45 6.68 -17.47
N GLY A 167 0.23 6.55 -16.16
CA GLY A 167 1.31 6.56 -15.17
C GLY A 167 0.84 6.21 -13.77
N TRP A 168 1.75 6.23 -12.81
CA TRP A 168 1.44 6.02 -11.40
C TRP A 168 0.56 7.15 -10.85
N VAL A 169 -0.51 6.79 -10.15
CA VAL A 169 -1.38 7.77 -9.50
C VAL A 169 -1.77 7.35 -8.09
N LYS A 170 -2.18 8.33 -7.30
CA LYS A 170 -2.89 8.18 -6.03
C LYS A 170 -4.31 8.68 -6.20
N VAL A 171 -5.28 7.91 -5.70
CA VAL A 171 -6.70 8.23 -5.80
C VAL A 171 -7.21 8.55 -4.40
N VAL A 172 -7.52 9.80 -4.14
CA VAL A 172 -7.88 10.30 -2.81
C VAL A 172 -9.33 10.75 -2.80
N SER A 173 -10.15 10.21 -1.90
CA SER A 173 -11.52 10.69 -1.72
C SER A 173 -11.52 12.09 -1.12
N SER A 174 -12.16 13.04 -1.79
CA SER A 174 -12.36 14.41 -1.30
C SER A 174 -13.84 14.65 -1.02
N GLN A 175 -14.23 14.73 0.25
CA GLN A 175 -15.62 14.95 0.63
C GLN A 175 -16.11 16.35 0.24
N SER A 176 -15.24 17.36 0.32
CA SER A 176 -15.57 18.74 -0.10
C SER A 176 -15.85 18.84 -1.60
N LEU A 177 -15.18 18.02 -2.41
CA LEU A 177 -15.40 17.96 -3.86
C LEU A 177 -16.55 17.01 -4.24
N GLY A 178 -16.94 16.10 -3.34
CA GLY A 178 -17.85 15.00 -3.65
C GLY A 178 -17.31 14.05 -4.73
N ALA A 179 -15.99 13.93 -4.86
CA ALA A 179 -15.31 13.21 -5.93
C ALA A 179 -13.90 12.76 -5.55
N TYR A 180 -13.24 12.00 -6.42
CA TYR A 180 -11.84 11.62 -6.28
C TYR A 180 -10.90 12.70 -6.83
N GLU A 181 -9.86 13.01 -6.06
CA GLU A 181 -8.69 13.76 -6.50
C GLU A 181 -7.60 12.77 -6.97
N ILE A 182 -6.97 13.08 -8.10
CA ILE A 182 -5.86 12.32 -8.65
C ILE A 182 -4.57 13.04 -8.29
N ARG A 183 -3.65 12.34 -7.62
CA ARG A 183 -2.30 12.83 -7.35
C ARG A 183 -1.30 12.07 -8.18
N VAL A 184 -0.41 12.80 -8.83
CA VAL A 184 0.70 12.26 -9.61
C VAL A 184 2.00 12.35 -8.80
N PRO A 185 2.94 11.41 -8.98
CA PRO A 185 4.22 11.47 -8.28
C PRO A 185 5.07 12.60 -8.84
N THR A 186 5.81 13.29 -7.96
CA THR A 186 6.78 14.32 -8.36
C THR A 186 8.09 13.71 -8.85
N ALA A 187 8.46 12.54 -8.33
CA ALA A 187 9.61 11.77 -8.77
C ALA A 187 9.21 10.72 -9.81
N LYS A 188 10.12 10.43 -10.74
CA LYS A 188 9.96 9.31 -11.67
C LYS A 188 9.87 8.01 -10.87
N MET A 189 8.87 7.20 -11.20
CA MET A 189 8.69 5.85 -10.68
C MET A 189 8.88 4.86 -11.84
N ASP A 190 9.52 3.73 -11.56
CA ASP A 190 9.72 2.68 -12.55
C ASP A 190 8.38 2.05 -12.95
N GLU A 191 8.28 1.63 -14.20
CA GLU A 191 7.08 0.95 -14.70
C GLU A 191 6.96 -0.43 -14.04
N PRO A 192 5.76 -0.88 -13.63
CA PRO A 192 5.61 -2.16 -12.98
C PRO A 192 5.87 -3.33 -13.92
N THR A 193 6.34 -4.43 -13.36
CA THR A 193 6.38 -5.73 -14.05
C THR A 193 5.03 -6.42 -13.90
N TRP A 194 4.35 -6.66 -15.02
CA TRP A 194 3.10 -7.40 -15.04
C TRP A 194 3.36 -8.91 -15.06
N PRO A 195 2.61 -9.72 -14.29
CA PRO A 195 2.74 -11.16 -14.33
C PRO A 195 2.20 -11.71 -15.66
N ASP A 196 2.72 -12.86 -16.05
CA ASP A 196 2.25 -13.63 -17.21
C ASP A 196 0.98 -14.41 -16.83
N LEU A 197 -0.10 -13.67 -16.59
CA LEU A 197 -1.44 -14.19 -16.33
C LEU A 197 -2.43 -13.52 -17.27
N SER A 198 -3.35 -14.30 -17.81
CA SER A 198 -4.48 -13.79 -18.59
C SER A 198 -5.54 -13.15 -17.69
N MET A 199 -6.35 -12.25 -18.26
CA MET A 199 -7.46 -11.62 -17.52
C MET A 199 -8.43 -12.68 -16.95
N ARG A 200 -8.69 -13.77 -17.68
CA ARG A 200 -9.53 -14.88 -17.22
C ARG A 200 -8.97 -15.57 -15.97
N GLU A 201 -7.66 -15.82 -15.93
CA GLU A 201 -7.01 -16.42 -14.76
C GLU A 201 -7.08 -15.48 -13.55
N ILE A 202 -6.86 -14.19 -13.77
CA ILE A 202 -6.97 -13.16 -12.73
C ILE A 202 -8.39 -13.09 -12.17
N LEU A 203 -9.42 -13.12 -13.02
CA LEU A 203 -10.82 -13.14 -12.59
C LEU A 203 -11.15 -14.40 -11.80
N ASN A 204 -10.65 -15.57 -12.23
CA ASN A 204 -10.81 -16.82 -11.47
C ASN A 204 -10.12 -16.74 -10.11
N LEU A 205 -8.93 -16.14 -10.00
CA LEU A 205 -8.24 -15.95 -8.72
C LEU A 205 -8.96 -14.97 -7.79
N ALA A 206 -9.76 -14.06 -8.34
CA ALA A 206 -10.51 -13.06 -7.57
C ALA A 206 -11.89 -13.55 -7.11
N PHE A 207 -12.61 -14.32 -7.96
CA PHE A 207 -14.03 -14.60 -7.78
C PHE A 207 -14.40 -16.08 -7.75
N ARG A 208 -13.43 -17.02 -7.74
CA ARG A 208 -13.72 -18.47 -7.66
C ARG A 208 -14.73 -18.82 -6.57
N ASP A 209 -14.55 -18.27 -5.38
CA ASP A 209 -15.39 -18.54 -4.20
C ASP A 209 -16.44 -17.43 -3.97
N LYS A 210 -16.58 -16.51 -4.92
CA LYS A 210 -17.45 -15.32 -4.84
C LYS A 210 -18.31 -15.18 -6.10
N LEU A 211 -18.92 -16.28 -6.54
CA LEU A 211 -19.74 -16.36 -7.74
C LEU A 211 -21.17 -16.82 -7.40
N ILE A 212 -22.15 -16.02 -7.76
CA ILE A 212 -23.58 -16.25 -7.57
C ILE A 212 -24.20 -16.64 -8.91
N THR A 213 -24.57 -17.90 -9.05
CA THR A 213 -25.16 -18.47 -10.28
C THR A 213 -26.62 -18.88 -10.13
N SER A 214 -27.18 -18.92 -8.91
CA SER A 214 -28.59 -19.15 -8.67
C SER A 214 -29.10 -18.39 -7.44
N LEU A 215 -30.43 -18.31 -7.30
CA LEU A 215 -31.10 -17.72 -6.15
C LEU A 215 -30.93 -18.53 -4.86
N ASP A 216 -30.59 -19.81 -4.98
CA ASP A 216 -30.34 -20.68 -3.83
C ASP A 216 -28.99 -20.40 -3.15
N HIS A 217 -28.18 -19.50 -3.72
CA HIS A 217 -26.92 -19.10 -3.12
C HIS A 217 -27.16 -18.53 -1.71
N PRO A 218 -26.41 -18.95 -0.67
CA PRO A 218 -26.67 -18.57 0.72
C PRO A 218 -26.78 -17.06 0.95
N ILE A 219 -25.96 -16.29 0.26
CA ILE A 219 -26.00 -14.82 0.30
C ILE A 219 -27.33 -14.26 -0.21
N VAL A 220 -27.85 -14.79 -1.33
CA VAL A 220 -29.10 -14.32 -1.93
C VAL A 220 -30.27 -14.67 -1.02
N ARG A 221 -30.30 -15.90 -0.48
CA ARG A 221 -31.31 -16.31 0.49
C ARG A 221 -31.32 -15.44 1.75
N GLY A 222 -30.14 -15.06 2.25
CA GLY A 222 -30.00 -14.14 3.39
C GLY A 222 -30.58 -12.75 3.10
N LEU A 223 -30.33 -12.20 1.89
CA LEU A 223 -30.90 -10.91 1.47
C LEU A 223 -32.43 -10.95 1.35
N ARG A 224 -32.99 -12.09 0.96
CA ARG A 224 -34.44 -12.30 0.82
C ARG A 224 -35.15 -12.67 2.14
N GLY A 225 -34.40 -12.82 3.24
CA GLY A 225 -34.96 -13.22 4.53
C GLY A 225 -35.42 -14.68 4.59
N GLU A 226 -34.82 -15.55 3.78
CA GLU A 226 -35.16 -16.98 3.70
C GLU A 226 -34.31 -17.86 4.67
N ILE A 227 -33.54 -17.24 5.56
CA ILE A 227 -32.64 -17.88 6.55
C ILE A 227 -32.85 -17.24 7.92
#